data_AF-A0A399EPT6-F1
#
_entry.id   AF-A0A399EPT6-F1
#
_cell.length_a   1.000
_cell.length_b   1.000
_cell.length_c   1.000
_cell.angle_alpha   90.00
_cell.angle_beta   90.00
_cell.angle_gamma   90.00
#
_symmetry.space_group_name_H-M   'P 1'
#
loop_
_entity.id
_entity.type
_entity.pdbx_description
1 polymer ?
#
loop_
_entity_poly.entity_id
_entity_poly.type
_entity_poly.pdbx_seq_one_letter_code
_entity_poly.pdbx_strand_id
1 'polypeptide(L)'
;MAYYLVRAKALPQKLAELQTRLQSGEIRTMQPFGRALDFSLKNARVEGEWLVWEEEDYCRPPLAMERAAVLDDYFTELSVERVEKGEGWKRLEELPRLWEVQ
;
A
#
# COMPACT_ATOMS: atom_id res chain seq x y z
N MET A 1 -15.85 -6.90 3.06
CA MET A 1 -14.65 -6.05 2.93
C MET A 1 -15.00 -4.74 2.29
N ALA A 2 -14.22 -3.72 2.61
CA ALA A 2 -14.12 -2.49 1.84
C ALA A 2 -12.82 -2.53 1.02
N TYR A 3 -12.83 -1.89 -0.14
CA TYR A 3 -11.62 -1.66 -0.93
C TYR A 3 -11.40 -0.15 -1.04
N TYR A 4 -10.14 0.24 -0.92
CA TYR A 4 -9.75 1.63 -0.98
C TYR A 4 -8.61 1.81 -1.98
N LEU A 5 -8.76 2.77 -2.89
CA LEU A 5 -7.62 3.31 -3.60
C LEU A 5 -6.88 4.25 -2.64
N VAL A 6 -5.68 3.86 -2.27
CA VAL A 6 -4.80 4.60 -1.36
C VAL A 6 -3.83 5.42 -2.18
N ARG A 7 -3.61 6.67 -1.74
CA ARG A 7 -2.59 7.56 -2.28
C ARG A 7 -1.79 8.14 -1.14
N ALA A 8 -0.46 8.02 -1.20
CA ALA A 8 0.43 8.56 -0.17
C ALA A 8 1.80 8.93 -0.75
N LYS A 9 2.54 9.80 -0.06
CA LYS A 9 3.95 10.05 -0.37
C LYS A 9 4.82 9.12 0.46
N ALA A 10 5.83 8.49 -0.13
CA ALA A 10 6.80 7.74 0.64
C ALA A 10 7.85 8.66 1.26
N LEU A 11 8.39 8.24 2.40
CA LEU A 11 9.63 8.75 2.95
C LEU A 11 10.81 8.05 2.22
N PRO A 12 11.56 8.74 1.33
CA PRO A 12 12.54 8.08 0.47
C PRO A 12 13.60 7.29 1.24
N GLN A 13 14.04 7.82 2.38
CA GLN A 13 15.03 7.19 3.26
C GLN A 13 14.54 5.90 3.94
N LYS A 14 13.24 5.61 3.89
CA LYS A 14 12.61 4.43 4.50
C LYS A 14 12.16 3.38 3.47
N LEU A 15 12.17 3.70 2.17
CA LEU A 15 11.72 2.78 1.13
C LEU A 15 12.56 1.51 1.03
N ALA A 16 13.89 1.60 1.17
CA ALA A 16 14.77 0.42 1.15
C ALA A 16 14.49 -0.54 2.33
N GLU A 17 14.19 0.02 3.50
CA GLU A 17 13.79 -0.73 4.70
C GLU A 17 12.45 -1.44 4.44
N LEU A 18 11.45 -0.72 3.91
CA LEU A 18 10.16 -1.30 3.55
C LEU A 18 10.30 -2.45 2.55
N GLN A 19 11.09 -2.27 1.50
CA GLN A 19 11.34 -3.31 0.50
C GLN A 19 11.93 -4.57 1.13
N THR A 20 12.88 -4.40 2.06
CA THR A 20 13.51 -5.52 2.78
C THR A 20 12.48 -6.28 3.61
N ARG A 21 11.59 -5.57 4.33
CA ARG A 21 10.53 -6.19 5.13
C ARG A 21 9.55 -6.96 4.25
N LEU A 22 9.15 -6.41 3.09
CA LEU A 22 8.31 -7.08 2.11
C LEU A 22 8.98 -8.35 1.52
N GLN A 23 10.28 -8.28 1.23
CA GLN A 23 11.05 -9.42 0.70
C GLN A 23 11.24 -10.52 1.74
N SER A 24 11.47 -10.17 3.00
CA SER A 24 11.59 -11.13 4.10
C SER A 24 10.28 -11.86 4.42
N GLY A 25 9.14 -11.30 3.99
CA GLY A 25 7.81 -11.80 4.29
C GLY A 25 7.29 -11.41 5.68
N GLU A 26 8.02 -10.57 6.43
CA GLU A 26 7.60 -10.10 7.76
C GLU A 26 6.17 -9.52 7.73
N ILE A 27 5.91 -8.57 6.83
CA ILE A 27 4.59 -7.92 6.68
C ILE A 27 3.52 -8.95 6.33
N ARG A 28 3.82 -9.90 5.44
CA ARG A 28 2.88 -10.97 5.04
C ARG A 28 2.39 -11.84 6.21
N THR A 29 3.20 -12.00 7.25
CA THR A 29 2.85 -12.84 8.41
C THR A 29 1.95 -12.12 9.42
N MET A 30 1.86 -10.79 9.36
CA MET A 30 1.02 -9.99 10.26
C MET A 30 -0.46 -10.33 10.09
N GLN A 31 -1.20 -10.37 11.20
CA GLN A 31 -2.63 -10.67 11.20
C GLN A 31 -3.43 -9.45 11.70
N PRO A 32 -4.65 -9.21 11.17
CA PRO A 32 -5.32 -9.96 10.10
C PRO A 32 -4.97 -9.48 8.67
N PHE A 33 -4.28 -8.34 8.54
CA PHE A 33 -4.15 -7.60 7.27
C PHE A 33 -2.90 -7.92 6.45
N GLY A 34 -1.90 -8.58 7.03
CA GLY A 34 -0.54 -8.65 6.47
C GLY A 34 -0.46 -9.21 5.05
N ARG A 35 -1.33 -10.18 4.70
CA ARG A 35 -1.38 -10.75 3.34
C ARG A 35 -1.89 -9.76 2.30
N ALA A 36 -2.94 -8.99 2.63
CA ALA A 36 -3.49 -7.98 1.75
C ALA A 36 -2.48 -6.84 1.56
N LEU A 37 -1.97 -6.33 2.68
CA LEU A 37 -1.00 -5.24 2.68
C LEU A 37 0.31 -5.59 1.95
N ASP A 38 0.87 -6.79 2.17
CA ASP A 38 2.07 -7.24 1.46
C ASP A 38 1.86 -7.30 -0.05
N PHE A 39 0.70 -7.83 -0.49
CA PHE A 39 0.33 -7.86 -1.90
C PHE A 39 0.21 -6.45 -2.47
N SER A 40 -0.50 -5.56 -1.77
CA SER A 40 -0.76 -4.21 -2.22
C SER A 40 0.50 -3.37 -2.34
N LEU A 41 1.40 -3.40 -1.35
CA LEU A 41 2.65 -2.64 -1.38
C LEU A 41 3.67 -3.18 -2.39
N LYS A 42 3.70 -4.50 -2.62
CA LYS A 42 4.52 -5.09 -3.71
C LYS A 42 4.03 -4.69 -5.09
N ASN A 43 2.74 -4.38 -5.21
CA ASN A 43 2.10 -3.95 -6.45
C ASN A 43 1.83 -2.44 -6.48
N ALA A 44 2.36 -1.66 -5.54
CA ALA A 44 2.18 -0.21 -5.56
C ALA A 44 2.73 0.40 -6.86
N ARG A 45 2.04 1.41 -7.37
CA ARG A 45 2.43 2.14 -8.58
C ARG A 45 2.91 3.54 -8.24
N VAL A 46 3.68 4.12 -9.16
CA VAL A 46 4.19 5.49 -9.06
C VAL A 46 3.33 6.40 -9.94
N GLU A 47 2.79 7.46 -9.36
CA GLU A 47 2.05 8.54 -10.04
C GLU A 47 2.70 9.89 -9.69
N GLY A 48 3.73 10.27 -10.46
CA GLY A 48 4.55 11.45 -10.15
C GLY A 48 5.32 11.25 -8.83
N GLU A 49 5.09 12.13 -7.85
CA GLU A 49 5.67 12.02 -6.50
C GLU A 49 4.86 11.11 -5.56
N TRP A 50 3.74 10.56 -6.03
CA TRP A 50 2.81 9.78 -5.22
C TRP A 50 2.95 8.30 -5.47
N LEU A 51 2.69 7.53 -4.43
CA LEU A 51 2.52 6.09 -4.49
C LEU A 51 1.05 5.77 -4.31
N VAL A 52 0.57 4.87 -5.17
CA VAL A 52 -0.85 4.53 -5.27
C VAL A 52 -1.04 3.02 -5.34
N TRP A 53 -2.02 2.50 -4.59
CA TRP A 53 -2.35 1.08 -4.54
C TRP A 53 -3.80 0.88 -4.11
N GLU A 54 -4.40 -0.26 -4.46
CA GLU A 54 -5.67 -0.67 -3.87
C GLU A 54 -5.40 -1.49 -2.59
N GLU A 55 -6.10 -1.20 -1.51
CA GLU A 55 -5.98 -1.90 -0.23
C GLU A 55 -7.31 -2.56 0.15
N GLU A 56 -7.21 -3.80 0.61
CA GLU A 56 -8.36 -4.55 1.13
C GLU A 56 -8.42 -4.36 2.64
N ASP A 57 -9.54 -3.81 3.12
CA ASP A 57 -9.67 -3.42 4.51
C ASP A 57 -10.87 -4.10 5.19
N TYR A 58 -10.62 -4.51 6.42
CA TYR A 58 -11.52 -5.23 7.32
C TYR A 58 -11.92 -4.40 8.55
N CYS A 59 -11.38 -3.18 8.69
CA CYS A 59 -11.51 -2.33 9.87
C CYS A 59 -12.59 -1.23 9.75
N ARG A 60 -12.95 -0.62 10.89
CA ARG A 60 -13.57 0.71 10.99
C ARG A 60 -12.94 1.46 12.18
N PRO A 61 -12.35 2.66 11.99
CA PRO A 61 -12.19 3.41 10.74
C PRO A 61 -11.22 2.72 9.76
N PRO A 62 -11.23 3.10 8.47
CA PRO A 62 -10.46 2.38 7.46
C PRO A 62 -8.95 2.41 7.70
N LEU A 63 -8.28 1.30 7.40
CA LEU A 63 -6.82 1.12 7.48
C LEU A 63 -6.20 1.34 8.86
N ALA A 64 -6.99 1.32 9.94
CA ALA A 64 -6.49 1.70 11.26
C ALA A 64 -5.33 0.81 11.75
N MET A 65 -5.39 -0.50 11.47
CA MET A 65 -4.37 -1.46 11.90
C MET A 65 -3.13 -1.40 11.01
N GLU A 66 -3.34 -1.28 9.71
CA GLU A 66 -2.31 -1.15 8.67
C GLU A 66 -1.51 0.13 8.89
N ARG A 67 -2.18 1.24 9.18
CA ARG A 67 -1.57 2.53 9.51
C ARG A 67 -0.69 2.45 10.75
N ALA A 68 -1.24 1.95 11.85
CA ALA A 68 -0.53 1.87 13.11
C ALA A 68 0.67 0.91 13.09
N ALA A 69 0.62 -0.15 12.26
CA ALA A 69 1.66 -1.17 12.22
C ALA A 69 2.73 -0.96 11.14
N VAL A 70 2.36 -0.31 10.03
CA VAL A 70 3.24 -0.18 8.86
C VAL A 70 3.10 1.19 8.20
N LEU A 71 1.91 1.59 7.73
CA LEU A 71 1.82 2.67 6.74
C LEU A 71 2.31 4.02 7.27
N ASP A 72 2.02 4.37 8.53
CA ASP A 72 2.41 5.68 9.07
C ASP A 72 3.94 5.80 9.31
N ASP A 73 4.68 4.69 9.33
CA ASP A 73 6.16 4.69 9.45
C ASP A 73 6.88 4.97 8.12
N TYR A 74 6.21 4.67 7.00
CA TYR A 74 6.80 4.73 5.64
C TYR A 74 6.19 5.80 4.76
N PHE A 75 4.98 6.25 5.07
CA PHE A 75 4.20 7.14 4.21
C PHE A 75 3.66 8.36 4.95
N THR A 76 3.53 9.46 4.21
CA THR A 76 2.91 10.71 4.66
C THR A 76 1.82 11.13 3.69
N GLU A 77 0.97 12.08 4.10
CA GLU A 77 -0.11 12.61 3.25
C GLU A 77 -1.05 11.50 2.73
N LEU A 78 -1.27 10.45 3.54
CA LEU A 78 -2.07 9.29 3.14
C LEU A 78 -3.55 9.64 3.06
N SER A 79 -4.13 9.45 1.89
CA SER A 79 -5.54 9.62 1.57
C SER A 79 -6.13 8.33 1.00
N VAL A 80 -7.45 8.17 1.16
CA VAL A 80 -8.18 6.98 0.70
C VAL A 80 -9.45 7.37 -0.05
N GLU A 81 -9.71 6.69 -1.15
CA GLU A 81 -10.96 6.74 -1.92
C GLU A 81 -11.59 5.35 -1.91
N ARG A 82 -12.88 5.23 -1.58
CA ARG A 82 -13.57 3.94 -1.65
C ARG A 82 -13.78 3.53 -3.11
N VAL A 83 -13.42 2.30 -3.45
CA VAL A 83 -13.58 1.73 -4.80
C VAL A 83 -14.22 0.35 -4.73
N GLU A 84 -14.71 -0.16 -5.86
CA GLU A 84 -15.07 -1.56 -5.98
C GLU A 84 -13.83 -2.45 -6.06
N LYS A 85 -13.97 -3.73 -5.72
CA LYS A 85 -12.86 -4.69 -5.75
C LYS A 85 -12.18 -4.73 -7.12
N GLY A 86 -10.87 -4.52 -7.15
CA GLY A 86 -10.06 -4.53 -8.36
C GLY A 86 -10.26 -3.33 -9.27
N GLU A 87 -11.15 -2.39 -8.95
CA GLU A 87 -11.32 -1.16 -9.71
C GLU A 87 -10.10 -0.26 -9.55
N GLY A 88 -9.54 -0.16 -8.34
CA GLY A 88 -8.29 0.56 -8.10
C GLY A 88 -7.18 -0.03 -8.95
N TRP A 89 -7.00 -1.35 -8.93
CA TRP A 89 -5.99 -1.99 -9.77
C TRP A 89 -6.14 -1.73 -11.27
N LYS A 90 -7.38 -1.72 -11.79
CA LYS A 90 -7.65 -1.36 -13.19
C LYS A 90 -7.27 0.08 -13.51
N ARG A 91 -7.55 1.02 -12.61
CA ARG A 91 -7.17 2.43 -12.79
C ARG A 91 -5.65 2.62 -12.82
N LEU A 92 -4.91 1.77 -12.13
CA LEU A 92 -3.46 1.85 -11.97
C LEU A 92 -2.67 0.96 -12.97
N GLU A 93 -3.34 0.32 -13.93
CA GLU A 93 -2.72 -0.68 -14.81
C GLU A 93 -1.58 -0.10 -15.68
N GLU A 94 -1.78 1.12 -16.19
CA GLU A 94 -0.82 1.82 -17.05
C GLU A 94 0.31 2.53 -16.28
N LEU A 95 0.24 2.56 -14.95
CA LEU A 95 1.26 3.20 -14.14
C LEU A 95 2.44 2.26 -13.86
N PRO A 96 3.69 2.79 -13.82
CA PRO A 96 4.86 1.99 -13.55
C PRO A 96 4.85 1.46 -12.11
N ARG A 97 5.38 0.24 -11.92
CA ARG A 97 5.47 -0.38 -10.59
C ARG A 97 6.63 0.21 -9.79
N LEU A 98 6.37 0.53 -8.52
CA LEU A 98 7.35 1.13 -7.60
C LEU A 98 8.71 0.43 -7.61
N TRP A 99 8.71 -0.90 -7.57
CA TRP A 99 9.93 -1.70 -7.43
C TRP A 99 10.60 -2.09 -8.76
N GLU A 100 10.00 -1.72 -9.90
CA GLU A 100 10.54 -2.00 -11.24
C GLU A 100 11.10 -0.75 -11.92
N VAL A 101 10.85 0.43 -11.36
CA VAL A 101 11.51 1.68 -11.79
C VAL A 101 12.90 1.72 -11.14
N GLN A 102 13.93 1.41 -11.91
CA GLN A 102 15.35 1.55 -11.55
C GLN A 102 15.94 2.82 -12.14
#